data_AF-D2U4M8-F1
#
_entry.id   AF-D2U4M8-F1
#
_cell.length_a   1.000
_cell.length_b   1.000
_cell.length_c   1.000
_cell.angle_alpha   90.00
_cell.angle_beta   90.00
_cell.angle_gamma   90.00
#
_symmetry.space_group_name_H-M   'P 1'
#
loop_
_entity.id
_entity.type
_entity.pdbx_description
1 polymer ?
#
loop_
_entity_poly.entity_id
_entity_poly.type
_entity_poly.pdbx_seq_one_letter_code
_entity_poly.pdbx_strand_id
1 'polypeptide(L)'
;MARLQIYTSNDVFNRIVNIVNQQKNEGANETEISLSSVGTMLLELGLRVYEAQQNNEDNSFNQEAFNKVVLESLIKTKKAVSLILGMQSFSPYLEGKENYEYHKMVNEIRDAAKEEIKKFFPDD
;
A
#
# COMPACT_ATOMS: atom_id res chain seq x y z
N MET A 1 -21.52 -27.04 -22.75
CA MET A 1 -20.41 -26.11 -22.43
C MET A 1 -19.42 -26.12 -23.58
N ALA A 2 -18.90 -24.96 -23.97
CA ALA A 2 -17.80 -24.92 -24.94
C ALA A 2 -16.51 -25.46 -24.30
N ARG A 3 -15.71 -26.21 -25.06
CA ARG A 3 -14.42 -26.73 -24.58
C ARG A 3 -13.32 -25.73 -24.90
N LEU A 4 -12.62 -25.27 -23.88
CA LEU A 4 -11.47 -24.39 -24.00
C LEU A 4 -10.19 -25.15 -23.65
N GLN A 5 -9.16 -25.03 -24.48
CA GLN A 5 -7.82 -25.56 -24.21
C GLN A 5 -6.87 -24.37 -24.06
N ILE A 6 -6.34 -24.17 -22.85
CA ILE A 6 -5.47 -23.03 -22.52
C ILE A 6 -4.11 -23.56 -22.12
N TYR A 7 -3.06 -22.99 -22.69
CA TYR A 7 -1.69 -23.21 -22.26
C TYR A 7 -1.35 -22.16 -21.20
N THR A 8 -0.99 -22.61 -20.00
CA THR A 8 -0.63 -21.76 -18.86
C THR A 8 0.79 -22.07 -18.38
N SER A 9 1.36 -21.19 -17.57
CA SER A 9 2.63 -21.46 -16.91
C SER A 9 2.47 -22.56 -15.85
N ASN A 10 3.57 -23.25 -15.54
CA ASN A 10 3.59 -24.27 -14.49
C ASN A 10 3.14 -23.71 -13.12
N ASP A 11 3.43 -22.44 -12.83
CA ASP A 11 2.98 -21.79 -11.58
C ASP A 11 1.45 -21.71 -11.52
N VAL A 12 0.80 -21.23 -12.59
CA VAL A 12 -0.66 -21.15 -12.65
C VAL A 12 -1.29 -22.54 -12.55
N PHE A 13 -0.74 -23.52 -13.29
CA PHE A 13 -1.22 -24.90 -13.22
C PHE A 13 -1.14 -25.46 -11.79
N ASN A 14 0.02 -25.33 -11.13
CA ASN A 14 0.22 -25.81 -9.76
C ASN A 14 -0.71 -25.13 -8.75
N ARG A 15 -0.97 -23.83 -8.91
CA ARG A 15 -1.94 -23.11 -8.07
C ARG A 15 -3.35 -23.65 -8.22
N ILE A 16 -3.79 -23.96 -9.44
CA ILE A 16 -5.12 -24.56 -9.68
C ILE A 16 -5.18 -25.96 -9.07
N VAL A 17 -4.14 -26.77 -9.23
CA VAL A 17 -4.05 -28.11 -8.61
C VAL A 17 -4.13 -28.01 -7.08
N ASN A 18 -3.45 -27.02 -6.48
CA ASN A 18 -3.50 -26.79 -5.03
C ASN A 18 -4.92 -26.43 -4.56
N ILE A 19 -5.65 -25.60 -5.30
CA ILE A 19 -7.05 -25.25 -4.99
C ILE A 19 -7.94 -26.50 -5.06
N VAL A 20 -7.77 -27.33 -6.10
CA VAL A 20 -8.50 -28.61 -6.23
C VAL A 20 -8.24 -29.51 -5.02
N ASN A 21 -6.97 -29.66 -4.63
CA ASN A 21 -6.59 -30.48 -3.48
C ASN A 21 -7.13 -29.92 -2.16
N GLN A 22 -7.13 -28.59 -2.00
CA GLN A 22 -7.70 -27.94 -0.82
C GLN A 22 -9.20 -28.21 -0.69
N GLN A 23 -9.97 -28.03 -1.76
CA GLN A 23 -11.42 -28.27 -1.72
C GLN A 23 -11.75 -29.74 -1.45
N LYS A 24 -10.94 -30.68 -1.96
CA LYS A 24 -11.08 -32.11 -1.61
C LYS A 24 -10.82 -32.36 -0.13
N ASN A 25 -9.79 -31.73 0.44
CA ASN A 25 -9.49 -31.84 1.87
C ASN A 25 -10.58 -31.24 2.77
N GLU A 26 -11.33 -30.25 2.26
CA GLU A 26 -12.48 -29.63 2.93
C GLU A 26 -13.76 -30.50 2.87
N GLY A 27 -13.68 -31.71 2.31
CA GLY A 27 -14.77 -32.69 2.33
C GLY A 27 -15.75 -32.58 1.17
N ALA A 28 -15.41 -31.84 0.12
CA ALA A 28 -16.25 -31.75 -1.06
C ALA A 28 -16.11 -32.99 -1.97
N ASN A 29 -17.22 -33.36 -2.62
CA ASN A 29 -17.33 -34.61 -3.38
C ASN A 29 -16.29 -34.68 -4.50
N GLU A 30 -15.52 -35.78 -4.54
CA GLU A 30 -14.48 -36.00 -5.57
C GLU A 30 -15.03 -36.01 -7.00
N THR A 31 -16.32 -36.27 -7.18
CA THR A 31 -17.01 -36.29 -8.47
C THR A 31 -17.33 -34.89 -9.01
N GLU A 32 -17.40 -33.87 -8.15
CA GLU A 32 -17.77 -32.50 -8.55
C GLU A 32 -16.54 -31.61 -8.75
N ILE A 33 -15.43 -31.92 -8.08
CA ILE A 33 -14.21 -31.12 -8.13
C ILE A 33 -13.20 -31.74 -9.08
N SER A 34 -13.00 -31.04 -10.20
CA SER A 34 -12.00 -31.35 -11.20
C SER A 34 -11.19 -30.10 -11.56
N LEU A 35 -10.03 -30.30 -12.17
CA LEU A 35 -9.24 -29.21 -12.74
C LEU A 35 -10.04 -28.32 -13.68
N SER A 36 -10.94 -28.93 -14.47
CA SER A 36 -11.80 -28.21 -15.41
C SER A 36 -12.89 -27.40 -14.70
N SER A 37 -13.49 -27.91 -13.62
CA SER A 37 -14.53 -27.16 -12.89
C SER A 37 -13.93 -25.97 -12.14
N VAL A 38 -12.80 -26.16 -11.44
CA VAL A 38 -12.07 -25.06 -10.79
C VAL A 38 -11.52 -24.07 -11.82
N GLY A 39 -10.98 -24.55 -12.93
CA GLY A 39 -10.51 -23.68 -14.03
C GLY A 39 -11.63 -22.82 -14.63
N THR A 40 -12.83 -23.40 -14.81
CA THR A 40 -14.00 -22.67 -15.33
C THR A 40 -14.45 -21.60 -14.33
N MET A 41 -14.54 -21.94 -13.04
CA MET A 41 -14.87 -20.99 -11.98
C MET A 41 -13.89 -19.81 -11.94
N LEU A 42 -12.58 -20.08 -12.04
CA LEU A 42 -11.55 -19.04 -12.03
C LEU A 42 -11.63 -18.14 -13.26
N LEU A 43 -11.95 -18.68 -14.44
CA LEU A 43 -12.15 -17.89 -15.66
C LEU A 43 -13.37 -16.98 -15.55
N GLU A 44 -14.50 -17.48 -15.05
CA GLU A 44 -15.70 -16.66 -14.83
C GLU A 44 -15.44 -15.55 -13.81
N LEU A 45 -14.76 -15.87 -12.71
CA LEU A 45 -14.39 -14.87 -11.71
C LEU A 45 -13.43 -13.83 -12.31
N GLY A 46 -12.44 -14.27 -13.08
CA GLY A 46 -11.50 -13.40 -13.77
C GLY A 46 -12.18 -12.45 -14.75
N LEU A 47 -13.18 -12.93 -15.51
CA LEU A 47 -13.97 -12.10 -16.41
C LEU A 47 -14.78 -11.05 -15.66
N ARG A 48 -15.45 -11.41 -14.56
CA ARG A 48 -16.17 -10.43 -13.73
C ARG A 48 -15.26 -9.33 -13.19
N VAL A 49 -14.06 -9.70 -12.75
CA VAL A 49 -13.06 -8.72 -12.25
C VAL A 49 -12.54 -7.85 -13.39
N TYR A 50 -12.26 -8.42 -14.55
CA TYR A 50 -11.81 -7.67 -15.73
C TYR A 50 -12.85 -6.64 -16.17
N GLU A 51 -14.12 -7.04 -16.29
CA GLU A 51 -15.23 -6.14 -16.63
C GLU A 51 -15.41 -5.05 -15.56
N ALA A 52 -15.30 -5.40 -14.28
CA ALA A 52 -15.37 -4.43 -13.19
C ALA A 52 -14.21 -3.41 -13.24
N GLN A 53 -13.01 -3.84 -13.62
CA GLN A 53 -11.85 -2.94 -13.79
C GLN A 53 -12.01 -2.03 -15.02
N GLN A 54 -12.51 -2.58 -16.13
CA GLN A 54 -12.75 -1.82 -17.36
C GLN A 54 -13.83 -0.73 -17.19
N ASN A 55 -14.89 -1.01 -16.42
CA ASN A 55 -15.89 0.00 -16.07
C ASN A 55 -15.36 1.09 -15.11
N ASN A 56 -14.15 0.92 -14.56
CA ASN A 56 -13.46 1.87 -13.68
C ASN A 56 -12.25 2.54 -14.36
N GLU A 57 -12.19 2.53 -15.70
CA GLU A 57 -11.07 3.06 -16.52
C GLU A 57 -10.64 4.51 -16.21
N ASP A 58 -11.43 5.28 -15.45
CA ASP A 58 -11.09 6.63 -15.00
C ASP A 58 -9.92 6.69 -13.97
N ASN A 59 -9.49 5.56 -13.39
CA ASN A 59 -8.46 5.54 -12.35
C ASN A 59 -7.21 4.72 -12.72
N SER A 60 -6.64 4.96 -13.90
CA SER A 60 -5.23 4.61 -14.10
C SER A 60 -4.38 5.41 -13.11
N PHE A 61 -3.61 4.71 -12.27
CA PHE A 61 -2.84 5.35 -11.21
C PHE A 61 -1.79 6.30 -11.80
N ASN A 62 -2.03 7.60 -11.64
CA ASN A 62 -1.07 8.62 -12.07
C ASN A 62 -0.04 8.87 -10.97
N GLN A 63 1.15 8.28 -11.14
CA GLN A 63 2.27 8.42 -10.21
C GLN A 63 2.67 9.88 -9.99
N GLU A 64 2.66 10.73 -11.03
CA GLU A 64 3.04 12.14 -10.92
C GLU A 64 2.02 12.93 -10.11
N ALA A 65 0.72 12.74 -10.39
CA ALA A 65 -0.35 13.36 -9.63
C ALA A 65 -0.33 12.92 -8.16
N PHE A 66 -0.10 11.63 -7.91
CA PHE A 66 0.07 11.09 -6.57
C PHE A 66 1.26 11.74 -5.84
N ASN A 67 2.44 11.75 -6.46
CA ASN A 67 3.65 12.35 -5.90
C ASN A 67 3.43 13.84 -5.57
N LYS A 68 2.76 14.58 -6.45
CA LYS A 68 2.40 15.98 -6.23
C LYS A 68 1.51 16.15 -5.00
N VAL A 69 0.43 15.39 -4.90
CA VAL A 69 -0.52 15.48 -3.77
C VAL A 69 0.16 15.10 -2.45
N VAL A 70 0.97 14.05 -2.44
CA VAL A 70 1.71 13.62 -1.26
C VAL A 70 2.70 14.69 -0.83
N LEU A 71 3.52 15.21 -1.75
CA LEU A 71 4.50 16.24 -1.45
C LEU A 71 3.84 17.53 -0.96
N GLU A 72 2.76 17.96 -1.60
CA GLU A 72 1.99 19.14 -1.20
C GLU A 72 1.43 18.99 0.22
N SER A 73 0.84 17.83 0.52
CA SER A 73 0.27 17.53 1.83
C SER A 73 1.35 17.52 2.93
N LEU A 74 2.51 16.92 2.64
CA LEU A 74 3.65 16.89 3.57
C LEU A 74 4.20 18.28 3.85
N ILE A 75 4.36 19.11 2.82
CA ILE A 75 4.85 20.49 2.97
C ILE A 75 3.86 21.33 3.80
N LYS A 76 2.56 21.23 3.50
CA LYS A 76 1.49 21.91 4.25
C LYS A 76 1.50 21.51 5.72
N THR A 77 1.55 20.21 6.01
CA THR A 77 1.61 19.69 7.38
C THR A 77 2.87 20.15 8.10
N LYS A 78 4.04 20.04 7.48
CA LYS A 78 5.31 20.52 8.06
C LYS A 78 5.23 22.00 8.42
N LYS A 79 4.67 22.84 7.54
CA LYS A 79 4.52 24.28 7.79
C LYS A 79 3.54 24.55 8.92
N ALA A 80 2.39 23.88 8.94
CA ALA A 80 1.39 24.03 10.00
C ALA A 80 1.94 23.62 11.37
N VAL A 81 2.60 22.46 11.46
CA VAL A 81 3.23 21.98 12.70
C VAL A 81 4.34 22.92 13.16
N SER A 82 5.14 23.49 12.25
CA SER A 82 6.17 24.47 12.60
C SER A 82 5.59 25.75 13.21
N LEU A 83 4.43 26.21 12.71
CA LEU A 83 3.72 27.36 13.30
C LEU A 83 3.16 27.02 14.67
N ILE A 84 2.55 25.84 14.83
CA ILE A 84 2.06 25.35 16.13
C ILE A 84 3.21 25.27 17.13
N LEU A 85 4.35 24.71 16.75
CA LEU A 85 5.55 24.64 17.60
C LEU A 85 6.01 26.03 18.04
N GLY A 86 6.02 27.00 17.13
CA GLY A 86 6.33 28.39 17.44
C GLY A 86 5.33 28.98 18.45
N MET A 87 4.03 28.83 18.21
CA MET A 87 2.99 29.32 19.14
C MET A 87 3.10 28.67 20.53
N GLN A 88 3.34 27.36 20.58
CA GLN A 88 3.49 26.63 21.83
C GLN A 88 4.73 27.06 22.61
N SER A 89 5.83 27.42 21.93
CA SER A 89 7.03 27.89 22.61
C SER A 89 6.85 29.20 23.39
N PHE A 90 5.81 29.98 23.09
CA PHE A 90 5.42 31.19 23.83
C PHE A 90 4.38 30.93 24.92
N SER A 91 4.00 29.67 25.16
CA SER A 91 3.00 29.33 26.17
C SER A 91 3.55 29.60 27.58
N PRO A 92 2.80 30.30 28.45
CA PRO A 92 3.26 30.67 29.79
C PRO A 92 3.49 29.45 30.70
N TYR A 93 2.88 28.30 30.37
CA TYR A 93 3.07 27.04 31.10
C TYR A 93 4.42 26.35 30.83
N LEU A 94 5.15 26.81 29.81
CA LEU A 94 6.46 26.30 29.39
C LEU A 94 7.59 27.28 29.70
N GLU A 95 7.26 28.45 30.25
CA GLU A 95 8.22 29.48 30.63
C GLU A 95 9.18 28.97 31.72
N GLY A 96 10.49 29.11 31.51
CA GLY A 96 11.53 28.61 32.42
C GLY A 96 11.90 27.13 32.26
N LYS A 97 11.25 26.38 31.35
CA LYS A 97 11.67 25.02 31.00
C LYS A 97 12.60 25.04 29.79
N GLU A 98 13.91 24.92 30.05
CA GLU A 98 14.94 24.93 29.00
C GLU A 98 14.70 23.94 27.85
N ASN A 99 14.08 22.78 28.12
CA ASN A 99 13.81 21.75 27.11
C ASN A 99 12.81 22.20 26.03
N TYR A 100 12.00 23.22 26.30
CA TYR A 100 10.97 23.74 25.39
C TYR A 100 11.34 25.10 24.78
N GLU A 101 12.60 25.50 24.91
CA GLU A 101 13.12 26.65 24.16
C GLU A 101 13.07 26.37 22.66
N TYR A 102 12.47 27.29 21.91
CA TYR A 102 12.27 27.16 20.48
C TYR A 102 13.55 26.78 19.72
N HIS A 103 14.67 27.41 20.06
CA HIS A 103 15.96 27.16 19.40
C HIS A 103 16.47 25.73 19.65
N LYS A 104 16.30 25.18 20.87
CA LYS A 104 16.74 23.82 21.20
C LYS A 104 15.86 22.80 20.48
N MET A 105 14.54 22.99 20.49
CA MET A 105 13.60 22.11 19.78
C MET A 105 13.85 22.08 18.26
N VAL A 106 14.12 23.24 17.63
CA VAL A 106 14.43 23.30 16.19
C VAL A 106 15.73 22.55 15.85
N ASN A 107 16.75 22.69 16.69
CA ASN A 107 18.02 21.96 16.50
C ASN A 107 17.83 20.45 16.67
N GLU A 108 17.12 20.02 17.70
CA GLU A 108 16.83 18.60 17.93
C GLU A 108 16.07 17.98 16.76
N ILE A 109 15.02 18.65 16.27
CA ILE A 109 14.25 18.21 15.10
C ILE A 109 15.15 18.12 13.86
N ARG A 110 16.03 19.11 13.65
CA ARG A 110 16.95 19.12 12.50
C ARG A 110 17.94 17.98 12.57
N ASP A 111 18.53 17.74 13.74
CA ASP A 111 19.59 16.76 13.91
C ASP A 111 19.00 15.34 13.87
N ALA A 112 17.84 15.10 14.50
CA ALA A 112 17.09 13.85 14.36
C ALA A 112 16.69 13.57 12.90
N ALA A 113 16.22 14.59 12.17
CA ALA A 113 15.87 14.43 10.76
C ALA A 113 17.09 14.07 9.89
N LYS A 114 18.26 14.65 10.18
CA LYS A 114 19.51 14.30 9.48
C LYS A 114 19.90 12.86 9.73
N GLU A 115 19.84 12.38 10.97
CA GLU A 115 20.18 11.00 11.31
C GLU A 115 19.24 9.98 10.63
N GLU A 116 17.94 10.27 10.52
CA GLU A 116 17.01 9.43 9.77
C GLU A 116 17.29 9.44 8.25
N ILE A 117 17.61 10.61 7.68
CA ILE A 117 17.93 10.72 6.24
C ILE A 117 19.20 9.95 5.91
N LYS A 118 20.24 10.04 6.75
CA LYS A 118 21.53 9.35 6.53
C LYS A 118 21.41 7.84 6.41
N LYS A 119 20.41 7.20 7.04
CA LYS A 119 20.18 5.76 6.94
C LYS A 119 19.86 5.30 5.51
N PHE A 120 19.21 6.17 4.73
CA PHE A 120 18.79 5.88 3.36
C PHE A 120 19.64 6.63 2.32
N PHE A 121 20.17 7.78 2.68
CA PHE A 121 21.00 8.65 1.85
C PHE A 121 22.26 9.04 2.63
N PRO A 122 23.25 8.14 2.74
CA PRO A 122 24.50 8.46 3.41
C PRO A 122 25.22 9.61 2.70
N ASP A 123 25.77 10.53 3.48
CA ASP A 123 26.71 11.53 3.00
C ASP A 123 28.01 10.78 2.70
N ASP A 124 28.39 10.58 1.43
CA ASP A 124 29.70 10.03 1.04
C ASP A 124 30.87 10.76 1.73
#